data_AF-A0A3B8WXD3-F1
#
_entry.id   AF-A0A3B8WXD3-F1
#
_cell.length_a   1.000
_cell.length_b   1.000
_cell.length_c   1.000
_cell.angle_alpha   90.00
_cell.angle_beta   90.00
_cell.angle_gamma   90.00
#
_symmetry.space_group_name_H-M   'P 1'
#
loop_
_entity.id
_entity.type
_entity.pdbx_description
1 polymer ?
#
loop_
_entity_poly.entity_id
_entity_poly.type
_entity_poly.pdbx_seq_one_letter_code
_entity_poly.pdbx_strand_id
1 'polypeptide(L)' 'MIKRNSGLANLTAGYLFPEIARRRREYAASNPDAKIISLGIGNTT' A
#
# COMPACT_ATOMS: atom_id res chain seq x y z
N MET A 1 30.15 -9.56 -1.25
CA MET A 1 28.77 -9.37 -0.72
C MET A 1 28.66 -7.97 -0.14
N ILE A 2 27.66 -7.18 -0.54
CA ILE A 2 27.44 -5.82 -0.02
C ILE A 2 26.70 -5.93 1.32
N LYS A 3 27.24 -5.30 2.38
CA LYS A 3 26.57 -5.26 3.68
C LYS A 3 25.30 -4.41 3.58
N ARG A 4 24.18 -4.98 4.01
CA ARG A 4 22.91 -4.28 4.14
C ARG A 4 23.02 -3.20 5.22
N ASN A 5 22.47 -2.02 4.96
CA ASN A 5 22.40 -0.95 5.95
C ASN A 5 21.58 -1.40 7.17
N SER A 6 22.17 -1.36 8.36
CA SER A 6 21.53 -1.74 9.62
C SER A 6 20.32 -0.86 9.96
N GLY A 7 20.30 0.40 9.50
CA GLY A 7 19.16 1.30 9.67
C GLY A 7 17.88 0.82 8.99
N LEU A 8 17.98 -0.03 7.94
CA LEU A 8 16.81 -0.63 7.31
C LEU A 8 16.12 -1.68 8.21
N ALA A 9 16.81 -2.21 9.21
CA ALA A 9 16.20 -3.14 10.18
C ALA A 9 15.33 -2.41 11.22
N ASN A 10 15.55 -1.11 11.41
CA ASN A 10 14.77 -0.27 12.33
C ASN A 10 13.47 0.26 11.71
N LEU A 11 13.25 0.02 10.42
CA LEU A 11 12.01 0.40 9.74
C LEU A 11 10.92 -0.61 10.11
N THR A 12 9.94 -0.16 10.90
CA THR A 12 8.79 -0.97 11.29
C THR A 12 8.04 -1.45 10.06
N ALA A 13 7.82 -2.77 9.94
CA ALA A 13 7.07 -3.35 8.84
C ALA A 13 5.59 -2.93 8.94
N GLY A 14 5.16 -2.09 8.01
CA GLY A 14 3.80 -1.55 8.01
C GLY A 14 3.76 -0.16 7.39
N TYR A 15 4.28 -0.03 6.17
CA TYR A 15 4.06 1.21 5.42
C TYR A 15 2.55 1.32 5.16
N LEU A 16 1.94 2.31 5.79
CA LEU A 16 0.50 2.62 5.74
C LEU A 16 -0.05 2.57 4.31
N PHE A 17 0.74 3.04 3.33
CA PHE A 17 0.33 3.12 1.93
C PHE A 17 0.31 1.77 1.20
N PRO A 18 1.36 0.93 1.23
CA PRO A 18 1.32 -0.45 0.74
C PRO A 18 0.17 -1.29 1.30
N GLU A 19 -0.16 -1.16 2.59
CA GLU A 19 -1.25 -1.94 3.19
C GLU A 19 -2.62 -1.47 2.70
N ILE A 20 -2.84 -0.15 2.59
CA ILE A 20 -4.06 0.41 1.99
C ILE A 20 -4.19 -0.03 0.52
N ALA A 21 -3.09 -0.02 -0.24
CA ALA A 21 -3.08 -0.46 -1.64
C ALA A 21 -3.34 -1.97 -1.80
N ARG A 22 -2.87 -2.79 -0.85
CA ARG A 22 -3.16 -4.24 -0.82
C ARG A 22 -4.65 -4.48 -0.58
N ARG A 23 -5.22 -3.86 0.47
CA ARG A 23 -6.64 -3.99 0.81
C ARG A 23 -7.57 -3.49 -0.30
N ARG A 24 -7.22 -2.37 -0.95
CA ARG A 24 -7.98 -1.85 -2.10
C ARG A 24 -8.00 -2.85 -3.25
N ARG A 25 -6.87 -3.49 -3.57
CA ARG A 25 -6.79 -4.49 -4.65
C ARG A 25 -7.61 -5.74 -4.33
N GLU A 26 -7.52 -6.25 -3.11
CA GLU A 26 -8.33 -7.39 -2.66
C GLU A 26 -9.83 -7.07 -2.73
N TYR A 27 -10.23 -5.87 -2.26
CA TYR A 27 -11.62 -5.45 -2.32
C TYR A 27 -12.13 -5.28 -3.77
N ALA A 28 -11.31 -4.73 -4.67
CA ALA A 28 -11.63 -4.58 -6.08
C ALA A 28 -11.76 -5.92 -6.81
N ALA A 29 -10.89 -6.88 -6.50
CA ALA A 29 -10.95 -8.22 -7.08
C ALA A 29 -12.21 -8.98 -6.64
N SER A 30 -12.62 -8.81 -5.38
CA SER A 30 -13.83 -9.44 -4.84
C SER A 30 -15.13 -8.73 -5.22
N ASN A 31 -15.08 -7.47 -5.67
CA ASN A 31 -16.25 -6.66 -6.00
C ASN A 31 -16.05 -5.92 -7.34
N PRO A 32 -16.09 -6.63 -8.48
CA PRO A 32 -15.86 -6.03 -9.79
C PRO A 32 -16.89 -4.97 -10.19
N ASP A 33 -18.12 -5.05 -9.67
CA ASP A 33 -19.20 -4.09 -9.93
C ASP A 33 -19.21 -2.90 -8.96
N ALA A 34 -18.38 -2.92 -7.91
CA ALA A 34 -18.34 -1.85 -6.93
C ALA A 34 -17.54 -0.65 -7.46
N LYS A 35 -18.20 0.51 -7.54
CA LYS A 35 -17.56 1.77 -7.91
C LYS A 35 -16.70 2.29 -6.75
N ILE A 36 -15.42 1.89 -6.70
CA ILE A 36 -14.50 2.30 -5.64
C ILE A 36 -14.12 3.79 -5.82
N ILE A 37 -14.57 4.63 -4.89
CA ILE A 37 -14.18 6.05 -4.82
C ILE A 37 -13.02 6.19 -3.83
N SER A 38 -11.84 6.56 -4.31
CA SER A 38 -10.63 6.68 -3.50
C SER A 38 -10.41 8.13 -3.05
N LEU A 39 -10.83 8.46 -1.82
CA LEU A 39 -10.63 9.79 -1.20
C LEU A 39 -9.34 9.89 -0.33
N GLY A 40 -8.50 8.86 -0.35
CA GLY A 40 -7.34 8.77 0.56
C GLY A 40 -6.10 9.50 0.06
N ILE A 41 -5.52 9.04 -1.04
CA ILE A 41 -4.28 9.61 -1.60
C ILE A 41 -4.70 10.70 -2.58
N GLY A 42 -4.31 11.95 -2.31
CA GLY A 42 -4.48 13.07 -3.20
C GLY A 42 -3.75 12.79 -4.51
N ASN A 43 -4.48 12.27 -5.49
CA ASN A 43 -3.99 12.12 -6.83
C ASN A 43 -4.26 13.45 -7.53
N THR A 44 -3.23 14.27 -7.76
CA THR A 44 -3.31 15.32 -8.79
C THR A 44 -3.24 14.62 -10.14
N THR A 45 -4.40 14.23 -10.64
CA THR A 45 -4.60 13.91 -12.05
C THR A 45 -5.96 14.44 -12.45
#